data_AF-A0A6G1DLJ9-F1
#
_entry.id   AF-A0A6G1DLJ9-F1
#
_cell.length_a   1.000
_cell.length_b   1.000
_cell.length_c   1.000
_cell.angle_alpha   90.00
_cell.angle_beta   90.00
_cell.angle_gamma   90.00
#
_symmetry.space_group_name_H-M   'P 1'
#
loop_
_entity.id
_entity.type
_entity.pdbx_description
1 polymer ?
#
loop_
_entity_poly.entity_id
_entity_poly.type
_entity_poly.pdbx_seq_one_letter_code
_entity_poly.pdbx_strand_id
1 'polypeptide(L)'
;MRSSGLAPDTAWFRSALRSAGSPGDVCAVLGIMSASGVSPSVPLVVTLVHKLATAGDFVSARQLVEKMPEFGCVTDMSVYTALIDGTCSLRDADASLRLVEEMEGGNLGAGCTPNVVSYACLVKCPCENKRMVEALGVLDRMTCRGVMPNWVFVRTVVSGFCSVEMVADVYAMVERVVSDGSVSSEQCYNVMLVCLRRVGMDGEAEGLVQRMMKKGVRPSLLAGCVMVRELCNRNRLLDACYYRSHGRKWGAL
;
A
#
# COMPACT_ATOMS: atom_id res chain seq x y z
N MET A 1 -24.89 -25.06 -26.42
CA MET A 1 -24.46 -25.57 -25.10
C MET A 1 -25.59 -26.16 -24.23
N ARG A 2 -26.79 -26.43 -24.77
CA ARG A 2 -27.74 -27.38 -24.16
C ARG A 2 -27.47 -28.85 -24.55
N SER A 3 -26.38 -29.11 -25.28
CA SER A 3 -26.13 -30.40 -25.94
C SER A 3 -25.04 -31.27 -25.29
N SER A 4 -24.42 -30.85 -24.18
CA SER A 4 -23.27 -31.58 -23.61
C SER A 4 -23.48 -32.16 -22.21
N GLY A 5 -24.67 -32.03 -21.59
CA GLY A 5 -25.06 -32.74 -20.36
C GLY A 5 -24.19 -32.56 -19.10
N LEU A 6 -23.07 -31.83 -19.18
CA LEU A 6 -22.17 -31.57 -18.06
C LEU A 6 -22.70 -30.36 -17.29
N ALA A 7 -23.15 -30.60 -16.05
CA ALA A 7 -23.39 -29.52 -15.10
C ALA A 7 -22.08 -28.72 -14.97
N PRO A 8 -22.10 -27.40 -15.25
CA PRO A 8 -20.88 -26.60 -15.16
C PRO A 8 -20.37 -26.65 -13.72
N ASP A 9 -19.15 -27.16 -13.55
CA ASP A 9 -18.50 -27.22 -12.26
C ASP A 9 -17.92 -25.85 -11.87
N THR A 10 -17.54 -25.69 -10.62
CA THR A 10 -16.95 -24.43 -10.12
C THR A 10 -15.65 -24.06 -10.86
N ALA A 11 -14.95 -25.03 -11.45
CA ALA A 11 -13.74 -24.81 -12.24
C ALA A 11 -14.05 -24.19 -13.61
N TRP A 12 -15.12 -24.64 -14.28
CA TRP A 12 -15.60 -24.07 -15.52
C TRP A 12 -15.99 -22.60 -15.35
N PHE A 13 -16.78 -22.29 -14.30
CA PHE A 13 -17.17 -20.91 -14.03
C PHE A 13 -15.96 -20.00 -13.76
N ARG A 14 -14.95 -20.48 -13.02
CA ARG A 14 -13.69 -19.75 -12.81
C ARG A 14 -12.93 -19.51 -14.12
N SER A 15 -12.90 -20.51 -15.00
CA SER A 15 -12.27 -20.39 -16.32
C SER A 15 -12.99 -19.36 -17.20
N ALA A 16 -14.32 -19.46 -17.27
CA ALA A 16 -15.17 -18.54 -18.03
C ALA A 16 -15.06 -17.09 -17.53
N LEU A 17 -15.01 -16.89 -16.21
CA LEU A 17 -14.82 -15.58 -15.58
C LEU A 17 -13.41 -15.01 -15.82
N ARG A 18 -12.40 -15.87 -15.93
CA ARG A 18 -11.04 -15.44 -16.27
C ARG A 18 -10.96 -14.98 -17.73
N SER A 19 -11.64 -15.67 -18.64
CA SER A 19 -11.73 -15.32 -20.07
C SER A 19 -12.73 -14.20 -20.39
N ALA A 20 -13.63 -13.87 -19.47
CA ALA A 20 -14.57 -12.77 -19.63
C ALA A 20 -13.80 -11.45 -19.82
N GLY A 21 -14.01 -10.81 -20.97
CA GLY A 21 -13.37 -9.56 -21.37
C GLY A 21 -14.23 -8.34 -21.08
N SER A 22 -15.55 -8.52 -20.93
CA SER A 22 -16.50 -7.46 -20.65
C SER A 22 -17.25 -7.69 -19.32
N PRO A 23 -17.71 -6.63 -18.65
CA PRO A 23 -18.52 -6.72 -17.43
C PRO A 23 -19.87 -7.41 -17.67
N GLY A 24 -20.43 -7.29 -18.88
CA GLY A 24 -21.64 -7.98 -19.30
C GLY A 24 -21.46 -9.49 -19.28
N ASP A 25 -20.32 -9.98 -19.77
CA ASP A 25 -19.96 -11.40 -19.73
C ASP A 25 -19.78 -11.88 -18.28
N VAL A 26 -19.11 -11.09 -17.44
CA VAL A 26 -18.93 -11.40 -16.01
C VAL A 26 -20.29 -11.53 -15.30
N CYS A 27 -21.19 -10.56 -15.47
CA CYS A 27 -22.52 -10.60 -14.87
C CYS A 27 -23.37 -11.75 -15.40
N ALA A 28 -23.32 -12.03 -16.71
CA ALA A 28 -24.03 -13.15 -17.30
C ALA A 28 -23.55 -14.48 -16.73
N VAL A 29 -22.23 -14.68 -16.61
CA VAL A 29 -21.64 -15.90 -16.03
C VAL A 29 -22.00 -16.05 -14.55
N LEU A 30 -21.98 -14.98 -13.75
CA LEU A 30 -22.40 -15.01 -12.35
C LEU A 30 -23.91 -15.30 -12.18
N GLY A 31 -24.74 -14.75 -13.07
CA GLY A 31 -26.18 -15.06 -13.13
C GLY A 31 -26.45 -16.52 -13.46
N ILE A 32 -25.74 -17.09 -14.45
CA ILE A 32 -25.82 -18.51 -14.80
C ILE A 32 -25.34 -19.39 -13.65
N MET A 33 -24.29 -18.98 -12.94
CA MET A 33 -23.77 -19.70 -11.77
C MET A 33 -24.82 -19.79 -10.66
N SER A 34 -25.44 -18.66 -10.34
CA SER A 34 -26.51 -18.56 -9.35
C SER A 34 -27.75 -19.37 -9.76
N ALA A 35 -28.16 -19.30 -11.03
CA ALA A 35 -29.28 -20.07 -11.58
C ALA A 35 -29.02 -21.59 -11.64
N SER A 36 -27.74 -21.99 -11.66
CA SER A 36 -27.32 -23.41 -11.60
C SER A 36 -27.21 -23.93 -10.16
N GLY A 37 -27.57 -23.14 -9.16
CA GLY A 37 -27.48 -23.50 -7.74
C GLY A 37 -26.07 -23.38 -7.15
N VAL A 38 -25.13 -22.78 -7.88
CA VAL A 38 -23.74 -22.57 -7.43
C VAL A 38 -23.58 -21.12 -6.99
N SER A 39 -23.47 -20.89 -5.69
CA SER A 39 -23.26 -19.54 -5.15
C SER A 39 -21.87 -19.01 -5.49
N PRO A 40 -21.72 -17.77 -5.97
CA PRO A 40 -20.45 -17.06 -5.96
C PRO A 40 -19.88 -17.01 -4.55
N SER A 41 -18.55 -17.13 -4.45
CA SER A 41 -17.85 -16.86 -3.21
C SER A 41 -17.35 -15.42 -3.19
N VAL A 42 -17.30 -14.79 -2.00
CA VAL A 42 -16.80 -13.42 -1.83
C VAL A 42 -15.42 -13.22 -2.50
N PRO A 43 -14.41 -14.11 -2.32
CA PRO A 43 -13.10 -13.94 -2.97
C PRO A 43 -13.14 -13.92 -4.49
N LEU A 44 -14.07 -14.66 -5.11
CA LEU A 44 -14.24 -14.67 -6.56
C LEU A 44 -14.74 -13.30 -7.04
N VAL A 45 -15.75 -12.75 -6.36
CA VAL A 45 -16.29 -11.43 -6.69
C VAL A 45 -15.25 -10.33 -6.45
N VAL A 46 -14.50 -10.38 -5.36
CA VAL A 46 -13.38 -9.43 -5.08
C VAL A 46 -12.35 -9.44 -6.20
N THR A 47 -11.97 -10.62 -6.69
CA THR A 47 -11.01 -10.76 -7.80
C THR A 47 -11.55 -10.12 -9.09
N LEU A 48 -12.85 -10.25 -9.36
CA LEU A 48 -13.49 -9.65 -10.53
C LEU A 48 -13.61 -8.14 -10.40
N VAL A 49 -13.98 -7.64 -9.22
CA VAL A 49 -14.01 -6.21 -8.91
C VAL A 49 -12.62 -5.60 -9.11
N HIS A 50 -11.57 -6.25 -8.61
CA HIS A 50 -10.18 -5.81 -8.82
C HIS A 50 -9.81 -5.76 -10.31
N LYS A 51 -10.13 -6.80 -11.08
CA LYS A 51 -9.87 -6.86 -12.53
C LYS A 51 -10.59 -5.73 -13.28
N LEU A 52 -11.85 -5.46 -12.97
CA LEU A 52 -12.62 -4.37 -13.58
C LEU A 52 -12.09 -2.99 -13.17
N ALA A 53 -11.77 -2.80 -11.89
CA ALA A 53 -11.25 -1.55 -11.35
C ALA A 53 -9.87 -1.21 -11.94
N THR A 54 -8.97 -2.19 -12.06
CA THR A 54 -7.66 -2.01 -12.70
C THR A 54 -7.75 -1.77 -14.21
N ALA A 55 -8.81 -2.23 -14.87
CA ALA A 55 -9.12 -1.92 -16.27
C ALA A 55 -9.78 -0.55 -16.47
N GLY A 56 -10.16 0.15 -15.39
CA GLY A 56 -10.78 1.48 -15.43
C GLY A 56 -12.29 1.49 -15.54
N ASP A 57 -12.92 0.32 -15.54
CA ASP A 57 -14.37 0.20 -15.58
C ASP A 57 -14.96 0.22 -14.15
N PHE A 58 -14.88 1.39 -13.52
CA PHE A 58 -15.39 1.60 -12.16
C PHE A 58 -16.91 1.52 -12.08
N VAL A 59 -17.62 1.86 -13.14
CA VAL A 59 -19.08 1.78 -13.21
C VAL A 59 -19.51 0.32 -13.04
N SER A 60 -18.93 -0.57 -13.84
CA SER A 60 -19.23 -1.99 -13.75
C SER A 60 -18.70 -2.62 -12.47
N ALA A 61 -17.52 -2.19 -11.99
CA ALA A 61 -17.01 -2.65 -10.71
C ALA A 61 -17.98 -2.33 -9.56
N ARG A 62 -18.54 -1.10 -9.52
CA ARG A 62 -19.55 -0.71 -8.52
C ARG A 62 -20.87 -1.47 -8.68
N GLN A 63 -21.38 -1.65 -9.90
CA GLN A 63 -22.58 -2.45 -10.16
C GLN A 63 -22.43 -3.89 -9.66
N LEU A 64 -21.22 -4.47 -9.78
CA LEU A 64 -20.94 -5.81 -9.28
C LEU A 64 -20.97 -5.86 -7.74
N VAL A 65 -20.48 -4.82 -7.06
CA VAL A 65 -20.57 -4.67 -5.59
C VAL A 65 -22.04 -4.54 -5.15
N GLU A 66 -22.83 -3.73 -5.84
CA GLU A 66 -24.26 -3.53 -5.54
C GLU A 66 -25.08 -4.81 -5.69
N LYS A 67 -24.69 -5.69 -6.63
CA LYS A 67 -25.34 -7.00 -6.85
C LYS A 67 -24.84 -8.10 -5.93
N MET A 68 -23.79 -7.89 -5.12
CA MET A 68 -23.29 -8.91 -4.18
C MET A 68 -24.38 -9.51 -3.27
N PRO A 69 -25.31 -8.72 -2.70
CA PRO A 69 -26.41 -9.25 -1.89
C PRO A 69 -27.35 -10.17 -2.67
N GLU A 70 -27.59 -9.91 -3.96
CA GLU A 70 -28.41 -10.76 -4.83
C GLU A 70 -27.78 -12.14 -5.04
N PHE A 71 -26.44 -12.20 -4.98
CA PHE A 71 -25.67 -13.44 -5.04
C PHE A 71 -25.49 -14.12 -3.68
N GLY A 72 -26.12 -13.62 -2.61
CA GLY A 72 -25.95 -14.11 -1.25
C GLY A 72 -24.56 -13.83 -0.65
N CYS A 73 -23.79 -12.92 -1.26
CA CYS A 73 -22.47 -12.51 -0.80
C CYS A 73 -22.58 -11.25 0.08
N VAL A 74 -21.94 -11.28 1.25
CA VAL A 74 -21.84 -10.08 2.09
C VAL A 74 -20.67 -9.24 1.60
N THR A 75 -20.93 -7.96 1.34
CA THR A 75 -19.87 -7.00 1.04
C THR A 75 -19.02 -6.76 2.28
N ASP A 76 -17.71 -6.87 2.13
CA ASP A 76 -16.75 -6.63 3.20
C ASP A 76 -15.66 -5.63 2.77
N MET A 77 -14.77 -5.30 3.70
CA MET A 77 -13.62 -4.43 3.47
C MET A 77 -12.72 -4.89 2.30
N SER A 78 -12.66 -6.18 1.97
CA SER A 78 -11.79 -6.68 0.89
C SER A 78 -12.24 -6.20 -0.50
N VAL A 79 -13.56 -6.08 -0.69
CA VAL A 79 -14.16 -5.55 -1.93
C VAL A 79 -13.81 -4.08 -2.14
N TYR A 80 -13.94 -3.26 -1.09
CA TYR A 80 -13.58 -1.84 -1.15
C TYR A 80 -12.08 -1.63 -1.27
N THR A 81 -11.26 -2.45 -0.61
CA THR A 81 -9.81 -2.41 -0.78
C THR A 81 -9.41 -2.73 -2.22
N ALA A 82 -10.09 -3.66 -2.89
CA ALA A 82 -9.88 -3.94 -4.31
C ALA A 82 -10.27 -2.78 -5.23
N LEU A 83 -11.37 -2.06 -4.93
CA LEU A 83 -11.75 -0.84 -5.64
C LEU A 83 -10.69 0.27 -5.46
N ILE A 84 -10.23 0.49 -4.22
CA ILE A 84 -9.20 1.49 -3.91
C ILE A 84 -7.91 1.15 -4.66
N ASP A 85 -7.42 -0.09 -4.61
CA ASP A 85 -6.20 -0.49 -5.32
C ASP A 85 -6.32 -0.33 -6.84
N GLY A 86 -7.50 -0.61 -7.41
CA GLY A 86 -7.79 -0.35 -8.82
C GLY A 86 -7.74 1.14 -9.18
N THR A 87 -8.39 2.01 -8.40
CA THR A 87 -8.30 3.49 -8.58
C THR A 87 -6.87 4.00 -8.47
N CYS A 88 -6.09 3.45 -7.53
CA CYS A 88 -4.68 3.80 -7.34
C CYS A 88 -3.85 3.42 -8.57
N SER A 89 -4.10 2.23 -9.15
CA SER A 89 -3.39 1.75 -10.35
C SER A 89 -3.61 2.63 -11.58
N LEU A 90 -4.73 3.35 -11.63
CA LEU A 90 -5.04 4.33 -12.68
C LEU A 90 -4.70 5.77 -12.30
N ARG A 91 -4.05 5.94 -11.15
CA ARG A 91 -3.59 7.24 -10.61
C ARG A 91 -4.74 8.22 -10.37
N ASP A 92 -5.96 7.72 -10.15
CA ASP A 92 -7.12 8.54 -9.77
C ASP A 92 -7.20 8.68 -8.24
N ALA A 93 -6.47 9.66 -7.72
CA ALA A 93 -6.40 9.92 -6.29
C ALA A 93 -7.74 10.38 -5.72
N ASP A 94 -8.51 11.16 -6.47
CA ASP A 94 -9.78 11.69 -5.99
C ASP A 94 -10.83 10.58 -5.87
N ALA A 95 -10.85 9.62 -6.80
CA ALA A 95 -11.71 8.43 -6.68
C ALA A 95 -11.31 7.55 -5.50
N SER A 96 -10.00 7.36 -5.27
CA SER A 96 -9.52 6.58 -4.13
C SER A 96 -9.93 7.21 -2.78
N LEU A 97 -9.90 8.55 -2.69
CA LEU A 97 -10.29 9.30 -1.50
C LEU A 97 -11.79 9.19 -1.23
N ARG A 98 -12.62 9.33 -2.27
CA ARG A 98 -14.08 9.16 -2.16
C ARG A 98 -14.46 7.76 -1.65
N LEU A 99 -13.77 6.71 -2.10
CA LEU A 99 -14.03 5.35 -1.63
C LEU A 99 -13.73 5.19 -0.14
N VAL A 100 -12.65 5.79 0.37
CA VAL A 100 -12.35 5.77 1.81
C VAL A 100 -13.34 6.63 2.59
N GLU A 101 -13.79 7.77 2.05
CA GLU A 101 -14.87 8.57 2.64
C GLU A 101 -16.19 7.80 2.77
N GLU A 102 -16.55 7.01 1.75
CA GLU A 102 -17.70 6.12 1.78
C GLU A 102 -17.57 5.05 2.89
N MET A 103 -16.40 4.41 3.01
CA MET A 103 -16.10 3.45 4.09
C MET A 103 -16.15 4.10 5.48
N GLU A 104 -15.66 5.33 5.61
CA GLU A 104 -15.67 6.09 6.85
C GLU A 104 -17.03 6.63 7.26
N GLY A 105 -17.94 6.83 6.31
CA GLY A 105 -19.29 7.35 6.54
C GLY A 105 -20.20 6.38 7.29
N GLY A 106 -19.80 5.11 7.48
CA GLY A 106 -20.54 4.12 8.26
C GLY A 106 -21.78 3.55 7.56
N ASN A 107 -22.13 4.04 6.38
CA ASN A 107 -23.31 3.63 5.61
C ASN A 107 -23.19 2.22 4.99
N LEU A 108 -22.01 1.61 5.04
CA LEU A 108 -21.68 0.34 4.35
C LEU A 108 -21.73 -0.89 5.27
N GLY A 109 -22.13 -0.72 6.54
CA GLY A 109 -22.21 -1.78 7.54
C GLY A 109 -20.90 -2.01 8.31
N ALA A 110 -21.00 -2.69 9.45
CA ALA A 110 -19.88 -2.87 10.39
C ALA A 110 -18.65 -3.60 9.81
N GLY A 111 -18.83 -4.38 8.72
CA GLY A 111 -17.75 -5.11 8.05
C GLY A 111 -16.91 -4.28 7.05
N CYS A 112 -17.27 -3.01 6.83
CA CYS A 112 -16.69 -2.17 5.78
C CYS A 112 -15.88 -0.97 6.33
N THR A 113 -15.47 -1.03 7.60
CA THR A 113 -14.63 0.02 8.20
C THR A 113 -13.20 -0.01 7.61
N PRO A 114 -12.61 1.15 7.27
CA PRO A 114 -11.23 1.20 6.78
C PRO A 114 -10.25 0.63 7.80
N ASN A 115 -9.25 -0.12 7.32
CA ASN A 115 -8.14 -0.59 8.14
C ASN A 115 -6.80 -0.08 7.61
N VAL A 116 -5.70 -0.53 8.21
CA VAL A 116 -4.34 -0.15 7.78
C VAL A 116 -4.05 -0.49 6.32
N VAL A 117 -4.65 -1.55 5.76
CA VAL A 117 -4.48 -1.90 4.35
C VAL A 117 -5.21 -0.88 3.47
N SER A 118 -6.44 -0.50 3.81
CA SER A 118 -7.20 0.52 3.09
C SER A 118 -6.46 1.86 3.05
N TYR A 119 -5.91 2.31 4.19
CA TYR A 119 -5.11 3.54 4.25
C TYR A 119 -3.75 3.44 3.54
N ALA A 120 -3.09 2.26 3.58
CA ALA A 120 -1.84 2.03 2.85
C ALA A 120 -2.06 2.02 1.32
N CYS A 121 -3.20 1.52 0.85
CA CYS A 121 -3.62 1.66 -0.55
C CYS A 121 -3.94 3.13 -0.87
N LEU A 122 -4.72 3.81 -0.04
CA LEU A 122 -5.09 5.21 -0.25
C LEU A 122 -3.85 6.10 -0.40
N VAL A 123 -2.86 5.97 0.49
CA VAL A 123 -1.67 6.84 0.46
C VAL A 123 -0.79 6.62 -0.78
N LYS A 124 -0.87 5.44 -1.41
CA LYS A 124 -0.11 5.11 -2.63
C LYS A 124 -0.46 6.04 -3.79
N CYS A 125 -1.73 6.41 -3.97
CA CYS A 125 -2.13 7.22 -5.11
C CYS A 125 -1.65 8.68 -5.04
N PRO A 126 -1.84 9.42 -3.93
CA PRO A 126 -1.21 10.72 -3.73
C PRO A 126 0.33 10.66 -3.81
N CYS A 127 0.96 9.58 -3.31
CA CYS A 127 2.39 9.32 -3.50
C CYS A 127 2.80 9.32 -4.97
N GLU A 128 2.14 8.51 -5.78
CA GLU A 128 2.44 8.41 -7.20
C GLU A 128 2.14 9.72 -7.95
N ASN A 129 1.17 10.51 -7.49
CA ASN A 129 0.78 11.79 -8.08
C ASN A 129 1.56 13.00 -7.56
N LYS A 130 2.59 12.79 -6.72
CA LYS A 130 3.38 13.87 -6.09
C LYS A 130 2.55 14.86 -5.24
N ARG A 131 1.40 14.41 -4.69
CA ARG A 131 0.50 15.20 -3.82
C ARG A 131 0.85 14.97 -2.34
N MET A 132 1.97 15.52 -1.87
CA MET A 132 2.52 15.20 -0.53
C MET A 132 1.64 15.66 0.62
N VAL A 133 1.08 16.87 0.54
CA VAL A 133 0.22 17.43 1.60
C VAL A 133 -0.95 16.49 1.88
N GLU A 134 -1.54 15.93 0.83
CA GLU A 134 -2.61 14.95 0.95
C GLU A 134 -2.11 13.61 1.49
N ALA A 135 -0.97 13.11 0.99
CA ALA A 135 -0.37 11.87 1.48
C ALA A 135 -0.07 11.92 2.99
N LEU A 136 0.44 13.05 3.49
CA LEU A 136 0.65 13.28 4.92
C LEU A 136 -0.68 13.39 5.67
N GLY A 137 -1.66 14.08 5.09
CA GLY A 137 -3.02 14.16 5.64
C GLY A 137 -3.68 12.79 5.83
N VAL A 138 -3.32 11.78 5.03
CA VAL A 138 -3.78 10.40 5.25
C VAL A 138 -3.35 9.86 6.61
N LEU A 139 -2.15 10.19 7.10
CA LEU A 139 -1.70 9.76 8.43
C LEU A 139 -2.56 10.37 9.55
N ASP A 140 -2.87 11.66 9.45
CA ASP A 140 -3.74 12.34 10.42
C ASP A 140 -5.15 11.74 10.40
N ARG A 141 -5.68 11.50 9.20
CA ARG A 141 -6.99 10.87 9.00
C ARG A 141 -7.06 9.48 9.62
N MET A 142 -6.05 8.66 9.33
CA MET A 142 -5.92 7.29 9.83
C MET A 142 -5.84 7.24 11.36
N THR A 143 -5.01 8.10 11.96
CA THR A 143 -4.82 8.18 13.43
C THR A 143 -6.04 8.75 14.15
N CYS A 144 -6.73 9.75 13.58
CA CYS A 144 -7.99 10.27 14.12
C CYS A 144 -9.10 9.21 14.18
N ARG A 145 -9.04 8.20 13.31
CA ARG A 145 -9.96 7.04 13.30
C ARG A 145 -9.48 5.88 14.18
N GLY A 146 -8.40 6.07 14.93
CA GLY A 146 -7.83 5.05 15.81
C GLY A 146 -7.10 3.92 15.09
N VAL A 147 -6.82 4.07 13.79
CA VAL A 147 -6.07 3.06 13.04
C VAL A 147 -4.59 3.45 13.06
N MET A 148 -3.71 2.55 13.49
CA MET A 148 -2.28 2.84 13.62
C MET A 148 -1.50 2.50 12.34
N PRO A 149 -0.61 3.39 11.85
CA PRO A 149 0.21 3.11 10.67
C PRO A 149 1.12 1.91 10.93
N ASN A 150 1.28 1.05 9.93
CA ASN A 150 2.24 -0.05 10.00
C ASN A 150 3.47 0.22 9.11
N TRP A 151 4.40 -0.72 9.12
CA TRP A 151 5.59 -0.67 8.26
C TRP A 151 5.27 -0.47 6.77
N VAL A 152 4.21 -1.12 6.26
CA VAL A 152 3.82 -1.00 4.84
C VAL A 152 3.42 0.43 4.52
N PHE A 153 2.63 1.07 5.37
CA PHE A 153 2.23 2.47 5.23
C PHE A 153 3.46 3.40 5.17
N VAL A 154 4.35 3.30 6.17
CA VAL A 154 5.56 4.13 6.24
C VAL A 154 6.44 3.92 5.00
N ARG A 155 6.65 2.67 4.59
CA ARG A 155 7.43 2.36 3.39
C ARG A 155 6.84 2.99 2.14
N THR A 156 5.52 2.92 1.96
CA THR A 156 4.83 3.53 0.81
C THR A 156 5.07 5.03 0.76
N VAL A 157 4.88 5.74 1.87
CA VAL A 157 5.11 7.20 1.97
C VAL A 157 6.57 7.55 1.68
N VAL A 158 7.52 6.92 2.36
CA VAL A 158 8.95 7.22 2.18
C VAL A 158 9.43 6.89 0.75
N SER A 159 8.89 5.83 0.14
CA SER A 159 9.25 5.45 -1.23
C SER A 159 8.69 6.39 -2.31
N GLY A 160 7.54 7.04 -2.04
CA GLY A 160 6.88 7.94 -2.97
C GLY A 160 7.54 9.31 -3.09
N PHE A 161 8.27 9.76 -2.07
CA PHE A 161 8.52 11.19 -1.86
C PHE A 161 9.94 11.60 -1.48
N CYS A 162 10.94 10.75 -1.70
CA CYS A 162 12.31 11.22 -1.52
C CYS A 162 12.71 12.13 -2.70
N SER A 163 12.50 13.43 -2.54
CA SER A 163 13.10 14.51 -3.30
C SER A 163 13.50 15.63 -2.33
N VAL A 164 14.46 16.47 -2.72
CA VAL A 164 15.12 17.45 -1.83
C VAL A 164 14.14 18.30 -1.03
N GLU A 165 13.04 18.74 -1.65
CA GLU A 165 12.06 19.64 -1.04
C GLU A 165 11.20 19.00 0.07
N MET A 166 11.13 17.67 0.15
CA MET A 166 10.15 16.96 1.00
C MET A 166 10.77 16.06 2.07
N VAL A 167 12.10 16.01 2.16
CA VAL A 167 12.80 15.16 3.14
C VAL A 167 12.44 15.53 4.58
N ALA A 168 12.28 16.83 4.87
CA ALA A 168 11.94 17.32 6.20
C ALA A 168 10.55 16.83 6.64
N ASP A 169 9.55 16.88 5.76
CA ASP A 169 8.18 16.46 6.08
C ASP A 169 8.09 14.95 6.26
N VAL A 170 8.75 14.18 5.39
CA VAL A 170 8.84 12.72 5.51
C VAL A 170 9.55 12.33 6.81
N TYR A 171 10.60 13.07 7.19
CA TYR A 171 11.30 12.85 8.45
C TYR A 171 10.39 13.12 9.66
N ALA A 172 9.69 14.26 9.67
CA ALA A 172 8.75 14.61 10.74
C ALA A 172 7.63 13.57 10.90
N MET A 173 7.12 13.06 9.77
CA MET A 173 6.16 11.95 9.75
C MET A 173 6.73 10.68 10.39
N VAL A 174 7.93 10.26 9.98
CA VAL A 174 8.61 9.08 10.55
C VAL A 174 8.84 9.24 12.04
N GLU A 175 9.30 10.41 12.49
CA GLU A 175 9.50 10.74 13.90
C GLU A 175 8.22 10.57 14.72
N ARG A 176 7.09 10.99 14.17
CA ARG A 176 5.78 10.84 14.80
C ARG A 176 5.41 9.37 14.97
N VAL A 177 5.49 8.59 13.88
CA VAL A 177 5.16 7.16 13.88
C VAL A 177 6.07 6.33 14.80
N VAL A 178 7.35 6.71 14.91
CA VAL A 178 8.31 6.08 15.81
C VAL A 178 8.04 6.46 17.27
N SER A 179 7.70 7.72 17.55
CA SER A 179 7.41 8.20 18.91
C SER A 179 6.13 7.58 19.47
N ASP A 180 5.14 7.35 18.61
CA ASP A 180 3.88 6.67 18.96
C ASP A 180 4.06 5.15 19.16
N GLY A 181 5.26 4.61 18.90
CA GLY A 181 5.57 3.18 19.06
C GLY A 181 4.91 2.26 18.04
N SER A 182 4.30 2.82 16.98
CA SER A 182 3.54 2.05 15.99
C SER A 182 4.43 1.20 15.08
N VAL A 183 5.68 1.63 14.83
CA VAL A 183 6.64 0.95 13.94
C VAL A 183 8.06 1.01 14.52
N SER A 184 8.88 0.00 14.21
CA SER A 184 10.29 -0.05 14.61
C SER A 184 11.08 1.13 14.05
N SER A 185 11.75 1.87 14.94
CA SER A 185 12.63 2.98 14.58
C SER A 185 13.73 2.57 13.60
N GLU A 186 14.30 1.37 13.77
CA GLU A 186 15.34 0.86 12.88
C GLU A 186 14.82 0.67 11.46
N GLN A 187 13.64 0.07 11.30
CA GLN A 187 13.04 -0.19 10.00
C GLN A 187 12.73 1.13 9.28
N CYS A 188 12.10 2.08 9.97
CA CYS A 188 11.74 3.38 9.39
C CYS A 188 12.97 4.15 8.88
N TYR A 189 14.01 4.29 9.71
CA TYR A 189 15.21 5.00 9.29
C TYR A 189 15.98 4.27 8.19
N ASN A 190 16.01 2.92 8.19
CA ASN A 190 16.65 2.16 7.12
C ASN A 190 15.99 2.40 5.76
N VAL A 191 14.66 2.42 5.69
CA VAL A 191 13.96 2.73 4.42
C VAL A 191 14.22 4.15 3.97
N MET A 192 14.26 5.10 4.91
CA MET A 192 14.60 6.48 4.59
C MET A 192 16.04 6.61 4.07
N LEU A 193 17.01 5.89 4.66
CA LEU A 193 18.39 5.81 4.16
C LEU A 193 18.47 5.20 2.75
N VAL A 194 17.72 4.12 2.46
CA VAL A 194 17.65 3.54 1.11
C VAL A 194 17.16 4.60 0.13
N CYS A 195 16.08 5.31 0.47
CA CYS A 195 15.50 6.28 -0.45
C CYS A 195 16.39 7.52 -0.63
N LEU A 196 16.96 8.10 0.43
CA LEU A 196 17.90 9.23 0.33
C LEU A 196 19.11 8.88 -0.54
N ARG A 197 19.63 7.66 -0.39
CA ARG A 197 20.73 7.15 -1.22
C ARG A 197 20.31 6.99 -2.69
N ARG A 198 19.11 6.49 -2.98
CA ARG A 198 18.60 6.36 -4.36
C ARG A 198 18.48 7.71 -5.06
N VAL A 199 18.21 8.77 -4.30
CA VAL A 199 18.03 10.14 -4.81
C VAL A 199 19.35 10.90 -4.87
N GLY A 200 20.42 10.35 -4.28
CA GLY A 200 21.75 10.97 -4.23
C GLY A 200 21.89 12.06 -3.17
N MET A 201 21.00 12.08 -2.17
CA MET A 201 21.04 13.04 -1.07
C MET A 201 21.98 12.56 0.05
N ASP A 202 23.27 12.40 -0.28
CA ASP A 202 24.27 11.79 0.60
C ASP A 202 24.44 12.58 1.93
N GLY A 203 24.30 13.92 1.90
CA GLY A 203 24.37 14.77 3.09
C GLY A 203 23.21 14.59 4.08
N GLU A 204 21.96 14.51 3.58
CA GLU A 204 20.80 14.20 4.43
C GLU A 204 20.86 12.77 4.96
N ALA A 205 21.37 11.84 4.16
CA ALA A 205 21.57 10.46 4.58
C ALA A 205 22.60 10.38 5.73
N GLU A 206 23.71 11.09 5.65
CA GLU A 206 24.68 11.22 6.75
C GLU A 206 24.03 11.82 8.01
N GLY A 207 23.33 12.94 7.86
CA GLY A 207 22.62 13.60 8.96
C GLY A 207 21.63 12.66 9.65
N LEU A 208 20.91 11.84 8.87
CA LEU A 208 20.03 10.81 9.38
C LEU A 208 20.79 9.73 10.18
N VAL A 209 21.91 9.22 9.68
CA VAL A 209 22.73 8.23 10.42
C VAL A 209 23.24 8.80 11.75
N GLN A 210 23.70 10.05 11.76
CA GLN A 210 24.14 10.74 12.98
C GLN A 210 22.99 10.86 14.00
N ARG A 211 21.78 11.17 13.54
CA ARG A 211 20.58 11.22 14.39
C ARG A 211 20.21 9.84 14.94
N MET A 212 20.30 8.77 14.13
CA MET A 212 20.09 7.39 14.60
C MET A 212 21.03 7.04 15.76
N MET A 213 22.33 7.35 15.60
CA MET A 213 23.34 7.07 16.64
C MET A 213 23.07 7.87 17.92
N LYS A 214 22.71 9.15 17.81
CA LYS A 214 22.38 9.99 18.98
C LYS A 214 21.17 9.45 19.75
N LYS A 215 20.22 8.83 19.06
CA LYS A 215 19.04 8.19 19.67
C LYS A 215 19.30 6.77 20.18
N GLY A 216 20.52 6.27 20.07
CA GLY A 216 20.86 4.89 20.43
C GLY A 216 20.26 3.83 19.51
N VAL A 217 19.71 4.22 18.35
CA VAL A 217 19.19 3.27 17.37
C VAL A 217 20.36 2.74 16.57
N ARG A 218 20.57 1.41 16.62
CA ARG A 218 21.67 0.74 15.92
C ARG A 218 21.52 0.94 14.40
N PRO A 219 22.46 1.66 13.76
CA PRO A 219 22.51 1.78 12.31
C PRO A 219 22.75 0.43 11.64
N SER A 220 22.03 0.18 10.55
CA SER A 220 22.23 -1.01 9.73
C SER A 220 23.55 -0.97 8.95
N LEU A 221 23.90 -2.10 8.33
CA LEU A 221 25.02 -2.19 7.38
C LEU A 221 24.93 -1.13 6.28
N LEU A 222 23.71 -0.82 5.82
CA LEU A 222 23.47 0.21 4.81
C LEU A 222 23.89 1.59 5.31
N ALA A 223 23.50 1.95 6.53
CA ALA A 223 23.90 3.21 7.17
C ALA A 223 25.43 3.33 7.25
N GLY A 224 26.12 2.24 7.59
CA GLY A 224 27.58 2.18 7.60
C GLY A 224 28.19 2.45 6.21
N CYS A 225 27.63 1.87 5.14
CA CYS A 225 28.10 2.13 3.78
C CYS A 225 27.92 3.60 3.36
N VAL A 226 26.82 4.24 3.73
CA VAL A 226 26.56 5.67 3.47
C VAL A 226 27.62 6.52 4.16
N MET A 227 27.88 6.28 5.45
CA MET A 227 28.91 7.00 6.21
C MET A 227 30.31 6.86 5.61
N VAL A 228 30.70 5.64 5.23
CA VAL A 228 32.02 5.38 4.63
C VAL A 228 32.19 6.15 3.32
N ARG A 229 31.16 6.18 2.46
CA ARG A 229 31.22 6.91 1.18
C ARG A 229 31.36 8.41 1.38
N GLU A 230 30.58 9.00 2.29
CA GLU A 230 30.66 10.44 2.55
C GLU A 230 32.00 10.85 3.20
N LEU A 231 32.51 10.04 4.13
CA LEU A 231 33.83 10.26 4.71
C LEU A 231 34.94 10.19 3.65
N CYS A 232 34.82 9.30 2.67
CA CYS A 232 35.71 9.28 1.51
C CYS A 232 35.58 10.56 0.66
N ASN A 233 34.35 11.05 0.39
CA ASN A 233 34.12 12.29 -0.36
C ASN A 233 34.75 13.51 0.34
N ARG A 234 34.75 13.53 1.68
CA ARG A 234 35.37 14.59 2.50
C ARG A 234 36.87 14.40 2.74
N ASN A 235 37.50 13.44 2.07
CA ASN A 235 38.92 13.09 2.21
C ASN A 235 39.32 12.64 3.64
N ARG A 236 38.35 12.18 4.45
CA ARG A 236 38.54 11.65 5.81
C ARG A 236 38.70 10.13 5.77
N LEU A 237 39.70 9.67 5.03
CA LEU A 237 39.90 8.25 4.71
C LEU A 237 40.15 7.36 5.94
N LEU A 238 40.79 7.88 6.99
CA LEU A 238 41.05 7.15 8.23
C LEU A 238 39.75 6.83 8.99
N ASP A 239 38.84 7.81 9.07
CA ASP A 239 37.53 7.62 9.71
C ASP A 239 36.67 6.64 8.91
N ALA A 240 36.74 6.68 7.57
CA ALA A 240 36.06 5.73 6.70
C ALA A 240 36.54 4.28 6.95
N CYS A 241 37.85 4.08 7.09
CA CYS A 241 38.43 2.77 7.43
C CYS A 241 38.04 2.29 8.84
N TYR A 242 37.95 3.21 9.80
CA TYR A 242 37.46 2.91 11.15
C TYR A 242 36.00 2.43 11.13
N TYR A 243 35.12 3.15 10.44
CA TYR A 243 33.72 2.75 10.27
C TYR A 243 33.56 1.43 9.52
N ARG A 244 34.38 1.16 8.49
CA ARG A 244 34.32 -0.11 7.73
C ARG A 244 34.78 -1.31 8.54
N SER A 245 35.81 -1.15 9.39
CA SER A 245 36.32 -2.22 10.25
C SER A 245 35.37 -2.52 11.42
N HIS A 246 34.74 -1.50 11.99
CA HIS A 246 33.82 -1.64 13.11
C HIS A 246 32.38 -1.95 12.67
N GLY A 247 31.93 -1.46 11.51
CA GLY A 247 30.59 -1.64 10.97
C GLY A 247 30.20 -3.11 10.72
N ARG A 248 31.19 -4.01 10.53
CA ARG A 248 30.93 -5.46 10.49
C ARG A 248 30.42 -6.03 11.82
N LYS A 249 30.70 -5.36 12.95
CA LYS A 249 30.12 -5.70 14.26
C LYS A 249 28.67 -5.21 14.40
N TRP A 250 28.16 -4.38 13.49
CA TRP A 250 26.85 -3.72 13.61
C TRP A 250 25.74 -4.54 12.95
N GLY A 251 26.07 -5.60 12.21
CA GLY A 251 25.13 -6.54 11.58
C GLY A 251 25.34 -8.01 11.96
N ALA A 252 26.03 -8.30 13.08
CA ALA A 252 26.11 -9.65 13.61
C ALA A 252 24.94 -9.91 14.57
N LEU A 253 23.81 -10.35 13.99
CA LEU A 253 22.99 -11.51 14.32
C LEU A 253 21.84 -11.58 13.30
#